data_AF-A0A2E0LFD9-F1
#
_entry.id   AF-A0A2E0LFD9-F1
#
_cell.length_a   1.000
_cell.length_b   1.000
_cell.length_c   1.000
_cell.angle_alpha   90.00
_cell.angle_beta   90.00
_cell.angle_gamma   90.00
#
_symmetry.space_group_name_H-M   'P 1'
#
loop_
_entity.id
_entity.type
_entity.pdbx_description
1 polymer ?
#
loop_
_entity_poly.entity_id
_entity_poly.type
_entity_poly.pdbx_seq_one_letter_code
_entity_poly.pdbx_strand_id
1 'polypeptide(L)' 'MRREAAALREQLQFHNLRYYVHDDPQISDAEYDSLLRRLQEIEA' A
#
# COMPACT_ATOMS: atom_id res chain seq x y z
N MET A 1 14.83 0.51 6.39
CA MET A 1 13.92 -0.17 7.34
C MET A 1 12.80 0.77 7.80
N ARG A 2 12.87 1.49 8.94
CA ARG A 2 11.69 2.22 9.49
C ARG A 2 11.04 3.28 8.58
N ARG A 3 11.84 4.02 7.80
CA ARG A 3 11.31 5.04 6.86
C ARG A 3 10.59 4.43 5.65
N GLU A 4 11.10 3.30 5.16
CA GLU A 4 10.53 2.60 4.01
C GLU A 4 9.21 1.94 4.40
N ALA A 5 9.15 1.29 5.57
CA ALA A 5 7.89 0.77 6.11
C ALA A 5 6.84 1.87 6.32
N ALA A 6 7.24 3.05 6.81
CA ALA A 6 6.32 4.18 6.96
C ALA A 6 5.76 4.65 5.61
N ALA A 7 6.62 4.81 4.60
CA ALA A 7 6.20 5.22 3.26
C ALA A 7 5.25 4.20 2.61
N LEU A 8 5.52 2.91 2.76
CA LEU A 8 4.65 1.84 2.24
C LEU A 8 3.28 1.84 2.92
N ARG A 9 3.22 2.08 4.24
CA ARG A 9 1.95 2.21 4.96
C ARG A 9 1.14 3.41 4.47
N GLU A 10 1.78 4.55 4.25
CA GLU A 10 1.11 5.74 3.69
C GLU A 10 0.56 5.47 2.27
N GLN A 11 1.34 4.81 1.42
CA GLN A 11 0.89 4.44 0.07
C GLN A 11 -0.31 3.48 0.12
N LEU A 12 -0.24 2.42 0.91
CA LEU A 12 -1.35 1.47 1.07
C LEU A 12 -2.61 2.16 1.59
N GLN A 13 -2.49 3.08 2.56
CA GLN A 13 -3.63 3.86 3.05
C GLN A 13 -4.22 4.78 1.97
N PHE A 14 -3.37 5.46 1.19
CA PHE A 14 -3.83 6.31 0.08
C PHE A 14 -4.62 5.51 -0.95
N HIS A 15 -4.11 4.33 -1.35
CA HIS A 15 -4.80 3.48 -2.31
C HIS A 15 -6.09 2.88 -1.74
N ASN A 16 -6.11 2.49 -0.46
CA ASN A 16 -7.33 2.04 0.20
C ASN A 16 -8.40 3.13 0.26
N LEU A 17 -8.03 4.36 0.61
CA LEU A 17 -8.96 5.48 0.64
C LEU A 17 -9.58 5.69 -0.74
N ARG A 18 -8.77 5.67 -1.80
CA ARG A 18 -9.26 5.83 -3.17
C ARG A 18 -10.18 4.70 -3.62
N TYR A 19 -9.83 3.47 -3.29
CA TYR A 19 -10.65 2.30 -3.61
C TYR A 19 -12.01 2.37 -2.90
N TYR A 20 -12.03 2.54 -1.58
CA TYR A 20 -13.26 2.42 -0.79
C TYR A 20 -14.08 3.70 -0.68
N VAL A 21 -13.47 4.88 -0.76
CA VAL A 21 -14.17 6.18 -0.59
C VAL A 21 -14.43 6.87 -1.91
N HIS A 22 -13.48 6.80 -2.84
CA HIS A 22 -13.56 7.52 -4.11
C HIS A 22 -14.02 6.65 -5.28
N ASP A 23 -14.12 5.33 -5.10
CA ASP A 23 -14.40 4.36 -6.17
C ASP A 23 -13.48 4.58 -7.39
N ASP A 24 -12.23 4.98 -7.11
CA ASP A 24 -11.22 5.43 -8.08
C ASP A 24 -9.90 4.67 -7.85
N PRO A 25 -9.85 3.36 -8.14
CA PRO A 25 -8.64 2.58 -7.98
C PRO A 25 -7.53 3.10 -8.91
N GLN A 26 -6.44 3.57 -8.32
CA GLN A 26 -5.27 4.09 -9.06
C GLN A 26 -4.23 3.01 -9.39
N ILE A 27 -4.33 1.85 -8.74
CA ILE A 27 -3.45 0.70 -8.94
C ILE A 27 -4.29 -0.56 -9.00
N SER A 28 -3.78 -1.58 -9.67
CA SER A 28 -4.37 -2.92 -9.69
C SER A 28 -4.17 -3.65 -8.36
N ASP A 29 -4.99 -4.67 -8.12
CA ASP A 29 -4.86 -5.55 -6.95
C ASP A 29 -3.46 -6.20 -6.87
N ALA A 30 -2.88 -6.56 -8.02
CA ALA A 30 -1.54 -7.16 -8.08
C ALA A 30 -0.44 -6.18 -7.63
N GLU A 31 -0.58 -4.89 -7.95
CA GLU A 31 0.32 -3.83 -7.50
C GLU A 31 0.16 -3.58 -6.00
N TYR A 32 -1.08 -3.54 -5.51
CA TYR A 32 -1.37 -3.42 -4.07
C TYR A 32 -0.75 -4.58 -3.28
N ASP A 33 -0.94 -5.81 -3.75
CA ASP A 33 -0.35 -7.01 -3.16
C ASP A 33 1.18 -6.95 -3.13
N SER A 34 1.81 -6.38 -4.17
CA SER A 34 3.25 -6.19 -4.21
C SER A 34 3.74 -5.22 -3.13
N LEU A 35 3.06 -4.09 -2.96
CA LEU A 35 3.35 -3.11 -1.90
C LEU A 35 3.17 -3.73 -0.51
N LEU A 36 2.11 -4.51 -0.32
CA LEU A 36 1.84 -5.20 0.94
C LEU A 36 2.90 -6.24 1.27
N ARG A 37 3.28 -7.10 0.30
CA ARG A 37 4.38 -8.06 0.47
C ARG A 37 5.67 -7.36 0.86
N ARG A 38 6.00 -6.25 0.19
CA ARG A 38 7.21 -5.48 0.49
C ARG A 38 7.19 -4.92 1.92
N LEU A 39 6.04 -4.45 2.38
CA LEU A 39 5.89 -3.98 3.77
C LEU A 39 6.13 -5.12 4.77
N GLN A 40 5.53 -6.29 4.51
CA GLN A 40 5.70 -7.48 5.36
C GLN A 40 7.16 -7.95 5.42
N GLU A 41 7.90 -7.92 4.31
CA GLU A 41 9.34 -8.24 4.27
C GLU A 41 10.18 -7.32 5.16
N ILE A 42 9.78 -6.05 5.33
CA ILE A 42 10.51 -5.07 6.15
C ILE A 42 10.15 -5.20 7.64
N GLU A 43 8.95 -5.71 7.95
CA GLU A 43 8.44 -5.88 9.31
C GLU A 43 8.75 -7.24 9.93
N ALA A 44 9.14 -8.23 9.12
CA ALA A 44 9.58 -9.57 9.55
C ALA A 44 10.93 -9.54 10.30
#